data_AF-A0AAE5X1M2-F1
#
_entry.id   AF-A0AAE5X1M2-F1
#
_cell.length_a   1.000
_cell.length_b   1.000
_cell.length_c   1.000
_cell.angle_alpha   90.00
_cell.angle_beta   90.00
_cell.angle_gamma   90.00
#
_symmetry.space_group_name_H-M   'P 1'
#
loop_
_entity.id
_entity.type
_entity.pdbx_description
1 polymer ?
#
loop_
_entity_poly.entity_id
_entity_poly.type
_entity_poly.pdbx_seq_one_letter_code
_entity_poly.pdbx_strand_id
1 'polypeptide(L)'
;MQRKGHVALDGAMACLAFVAATTIIAISPASADDSANIPPALKCADLTGWTVPGSTASVTKAEEVPEAPPGTVQPSPPAPATVSVALPPNCRVDGVIDQRVGVDGKPYAIGFAVALPDRWNGRFLFQGGGGLNGTIRPPLGYQAAGEVPALARGFAVVSTDSGHQGAVFDASFLRDQEAALNFATASVGKVTIAAKAIVTHYYGQGAKHSYFTGCSTGGREAMLASARYPDQFDGIVAGAPAMRTGNSNIGLAWVNAAFSRIAPKDASGKPEPAKAFSADERKLITNAILDACDAKDGVKDGLIFDRKACQFDPEVLTCKGDIKDGKSESCLAPQQVDALRKAFAGPKNSRGTQVYPPFPWDGGVAAEGVAIPGILTTGARSPVGPPVWESIDVDQLEDRVNASGMDRLANTAYWTNLSSFFGHGGKLLFYHGVSDPWFSANDTVNYYERMAAESGGMETVREKSSRAFLVPGMGHCSSGATLDRFDLLTAIVNWVEDGKAPDAVVATGPAFLGRSRPLCAYPQHAQYKGQGDPESAASFECR
;
A
#
# COMPACT_ATOMS: atom_id res chain seq x y z
N MET A 1 55.82 54.90 -24.01
CA MET A 1 55.85 53.54 -24.61
C MET A 1 55.29 52.55 -23.60
N GLN A 2 54.66 51.49 -24.10
CA GLN A 2 53.68 50.62 -23.46
C GLN A 2 54.11 49.83 -22.19
N ARG A 3 53.09 49.64 -21.32
CA ARG A 3 52.59 48.39 -20.71
C ARG A 3 53.12 47.84 -19.36
N LYS A 4 52.11 47.63 -18.48
CA LYS A 4 51.86 46.57 -17.47
C LYS A 4 52.76 46.60 -16.21
N GLY A 5 52.27 46.41 -14.99
CA GLY A 5 50.92 46.18 -14.46
C GLY A 5 50.99 45.78 -12.96
N HIS A 6 49.87 45.98 -12.27
CA HIS A 6 49.45 45.45 -10.95
C HIS A 6 50.18 45.91 -9.68
N VAL A 7 49.48 46.78 -8.94
CA VAL A 7 49.72 47.22 -7.56
C VAL A 7 48.76 46.45 -6.65
N ALA A 8 49.31 45.85 -5.61
CA ALA A 8 48.59 45.43 -4.40
C ALA A 8 48.37 46.64 -3.48
N LEU A 9 47.29 46.66 -2.70
CA LEU A 9 47.27 47.39 -1.44
C LEU A 9 46.14 46.92 -0.52
N ASP A 10 46.55 46.67 0.72
CA ASP A 10 45.76 46.35 1.89
C ASP A 10 44.74 47.44 2.24
N GLY A 11 43.63 47.00 2.84
CA GLY A 11 42.64 47.87 3.46
C GLY A 11 41.96 47.18 4.62
N ALA A 12 42.47 47.42 5.83
CA ALA A 12 41.81 47.07 7.08
C ALA A 12 40.46 47.80 7.19
N MET A 13 39.40 47.11 7.64
CA MET A 13 38.19 47.79 8.10
C MET A 13 37.49 47.02 9.23
N ALA A 14 37.09 47.83 10.21
CA ALA A 14 36.68 47.46 11.56
C ALA A 14 35.34 46.72 11.64
N CYS A 15 35.21 45.97 12.74
CA CYS A 15 33.98 45.35 13.25
C CYS A 15 32.79 46.33 13.29
N LEU A 16 31.66 45.88 12.75
CA LEU A 16 30.33 46.30 13.16
C LEU A 16 29.44 45.05 13.21
N ALA A 17 29.09 44.65 14.43
CA ALA A 17 28.16 43.57 14.71
C ALA A 17 26.74 44.03 14.32
N PHE A 18 26.19 43.43 13.27
CA PHE A 18 24.76 43.49 13.00
C PHE A 18 24.12 42.19 13.49
N VAL A 19 23.41 42.30 14.63
CA VAL A 19 22.46 41.30 15.09
C VAL A 19 21.27 41.34 14.13
N ALA A 20 21.29 40.51 13.10
CA ALA A 20 20.11 40.25 12.30
C ALA A 20 19.21 39.29 13.08
N ALA A 21 18.19 39.84 13.73
CA ALA A 21 17.09 39.07 14.28
C ALA A 21 16.34 38.40 13.12
N THR A 22 16.66 37.15 12.83
CA THR A 22 15.87 36.31 11.93
C THR A 22 14.59 35.94 12.67
N THR A 23 13.51 36.66 12.35
CA THR A 23 12.16 36.28 12.73
C THR A 23 11.87 34.91 12.13
N ILE A 24 11.92 33.88 12.97
CA ILE A 24 11.45 32.54 12.63
C ILE A 24 9.94 32.68 12.43
N ILE A 25 9.50 32.71 11.17
CA ILE A 25 8.09 32.55 10.83
C ILE A 25 7.74 31.11 11.22
N ALA A 26 7.06 30.97 12.36
CA ALA A 26 6.37 29.74 12.70
C ALA A 26 5.36 29.45 11.58
N ILE A 27 5.62 28.41 10.80
CA ILE A 27 4.67 27.91 9.81
C ILE A 27 3.54 27.27 10.60
N SER A 28 2.45 28.02 10.76
CA SER A 28 1.17 27.50 11.24
C SER A 28 0.64 26.39 10.31
N PRO A 29 -0.16 25.45 10.83
CA PRO A 29 -0.65 24.31 10.06
C PRO A 29 -1.77 24.72 9.10
N ALA A 30 -1.88 23.96 8.01
CA ALA A 30 -2.97 23.93 7.03
C ALA A 30 -3.23 25.24 6.26
N SER A 31 -2.70 25.32 5.04
CA SER A 31 -3.38 26.07 3.99
C SER A 31 -4.79 25.49 3.85
N ALA A 32 -5.80 26.27 4.21
CA ALA A 32 -7.18 25.98 3.85
C ALA A 32 -7.22 25.84 2.32
N ASP A 33 -7.56 24.63 1.86
CA ASP A 33 -7.73 24.32 0.45
C ASP A 33 -8.91 25.17 -0.06
N ASP A 34 -8.61 26.20 -0.86
CA ASP A 34 -9.57 27.13 -1.51
C ASP A 34 -10.35 26.41 -2.64
N SER A 35 -10.66 25.13 -2.40
CA SER A 35 -11.36 24.24 -3.32
C SER A 35 -12.83 24.67 -3.43
N ALA A 36 -13.36 24.62 -4.65
CA ALA A 36 -14.72 25.04 -4.95
C ALA A 36 -15.72 24.32 -4.03
N ASN A 37 -16.62 25.04 -3.37
CA ASN A 37 -17.70 24.43 -2.59
C ASN A 37 -18.95 24.29 -3.47
N ILE A 38 -19.06 23.18 -4.18
CA ILE A 38 -20.13 22.94 -5.17
C ILE A 38 -21.31 22.24 -4.48
N PRO A 39 -22.48 22.92 -4.36
CA PRO A 39 -23.68 22.29 -3.83
C PRO A 39 -24.32 21.36 -4.87
N PRO A 40 -25.16 20.41 -4.44
CA PRO A 40 -25.90 19.55 -5.37
C PRO A 40 -26.94 20.33 -6.17
N ALA A 41 -27.12 19.95 -7.44
CA ALA A 41 -28.16 20.47 -8.33
C ALA A 41 -29.49 19.71 -8.18
N LEU A 42 -29.44 18.48 -7.65
CA LEU A 42 -30.60 17.61 -7.42
C LEU A 42 -30.72 17.25 -5.94
N LYS A 43 -31.90 16.83 -5.50
CA LYS A 43 -32.03 16.21 -4.18
C LYS A 43 -31.53 14.77 -4.24
N CYS A 44 -31.06 14.24 -3.11
CA CYS A 44 -30.55 12.87 -3.06
C CYS A 44 -31.60 11.85 -3.55
N ALA A 45 -32.85 12.02 -3.10
CA ALA A 45 -33.97 11.15 -3.48
C ALA A 45 -34.24 11.12 -5.00
N ASP A 46 -33.90 12.18 -5.74
CA ASP A 46 -34.13 12.30 -7.19
C ASP A 46 -33.22 11.36 -8.01
N LEU A 47 -32.16 10.81 -7.39
CA LEU A 47 -31.27 9.84 -8.05
C LEU A 47 -31.85 8.42 -8.08
N THR A 48 -32.83 8.10 -7.22
CA THR A 48 -33.34 6.72 -7.12
C THR A 48 -33.98 6.28 -8.43
N GLY A 49 -33.54 5.13 -8.97
CA GLY A 49 -34.03 4.60 -10.24
C GLY A 49 -33.43 5.26 -11.48
N TRP A 50 -32.55 6.25 -11.32
CA TRP A 50 -31.84 6.85 -12.45
C TRP A 50 -30.93 5.82 -13.13
N THR A 51 -30.91 5.84 -14.46
CA THR A 51 -30.07 4.97 -15.29
C THR A 51 -28.97 5.75 -15.95
N VAL A 52 -27.76 5.17 -16.02
CA VAL A 52 -26.63 5.81 -16.67
C VAL A 52 -26.80 5.67 -18.20
N PRO A 53 -26.87 6.77 -18.96
CA PRO A 53 -27.05 6.69 -20.41
C PRO A 53 -25.96 5.84 -21.08
N GLY A 54 -26.38 4.93 -21.97
CA GLY A 54 -25.46 4.05 -22.71
C GLY A 54 -24.84 2.92 -21.87
N SER A 55 -25.34 2.67 -20.66
CA SER A 55 -24.89 1.59 -19.77
C SER A 55 -26.07 0.79 -19.21
N THR A 56 -25.81 -0.39 -18.68
CA THR A 56 -26.76 -1.17 -17.87
C THR A 56 -26.79 -0.69 -16.41
N ALA A 57 -25.93 0.27 -16.05
CA ALA A 57 -25.83 0.79 -14.70
C ALA A 57 -27.12 1.53 -14.28
N SER A 58 -27.62 1.20 -13.09
CA SER A 58 -28.80 1.83 -12.51
C SER A 58 -28.61 2.08 -11.01
N VAL A 59 -29.18 3.18 -10.53
CA VAL A 59 -29.23 3.53 -9.11
C VAL A 59 -30.38 2.75 -8.47
N THR A 60 -30.05 1.87 -7.53
CA THR A 60 -31.03 1.07 -6.79
C THR A 60 -31.49 1.76 -5.52
N LYS A 61 -30.67 2.65 -4.96
CA LYS A 61 -30.96 3.36 -3.71
C LYS A 61 -30.21 4.69 -3.67
N ALA A 62 -30.87 5.74 -3.19
CA ALA A 62 -30.21 6.99 -2.82
C ALA A 62 -30.75 7.49 -1.48
N GLU A 63 -29.86 7.74 -0.52
CA GLU A 63 -30.20 8.11 0.85
C GLU A 63 -29.35 9.28 1.35
N GLU A 64 -30.03 10.24 2.00
CA GLU A 64 -29.35 11.28 2.76
C GLU A 64 -28.71 10.66 4.01
N VAL A 65 -27.40 10.81 4.12
CA VAL A 65 -26.62 10.42 5.28
C VAL A 65 -26.31 11.70 6.06
N PRO A 66 -26.77 11.83 7.32
CA PRO A 66 -26.47 13.00 8.13
C PRO A 66 -24.98 13.05 8.48
N GLU A 67 -24.53 14.19 9.00
CA GLU A 67 -23.19 14.32 9.56
C GLU A 67 -22.95 13.23 10.62
N ALA A 68 -21.79 12.58 10.55
CA ALA A 68 -21.39 11.57 11.53
C ALA A 68 -20.30 12.12 12.45
N PRO A 69 -20.48 12.08 13.79
CA PRO A 69 -19.46 12.52 14.72
C PRO A 69 -18.16 11.69 14.64
N PRO A 70 -17.02 12.26 15.08
CA PRO A 70 -15.78 11.51 15.24
C PRO A 70 -15.98 10.21 16.00
N GLY A 71 -15.33 9.13 15.55
CA GLY A 71 -15.30 7.84 16.22
C GLY A 71 -16.55 6.97 16.03
N THR A 72 -17.52 7.39 15.21
CA THR A 72 -18.78 6.64 15.03
C THR A 72 -18.81 5.76 13.78
N VAL A 73 -17.97 6.04 12.77
CA VAL A 73 -17.94 5.30 11.50
C VAL A 73 -16.71 4.43 11.39
N GLN A 74 -16.93 3.14 11.07
CA GLN A 74 -15.87 2.17 10.81
C GLN A 74 -15.53 2.15 9.31
N PRO A 75 -14.26 2.32 8.91
CA PRO A 75 -13.85 2.31 7.51
C PRO A 75 -13.80 0.90 6.89
N SER A 76 -13.66 -0.13 7.73
CA SER A 76 -13.64 -1.53 7.29
C SER A 76 -14.38 -2.44 8.30
N PRO A 77 -15.71 -2.36 8.40
CA PRO A 77 -16.48 -3.23 9.29
C PRO A 77 -16.20 -4.72 9.01
N PRO A 78 -16.17 -5.59 10.02
CA PRO A 78 -16.45 -5.31 11.44
C PRO A 78 -15.20 -4.91 12.26
N ALA A 79 -14.10 -4.48 11.63
CA ALA A 79 -12.90 -4.09 12.37
C ALA A 79 -13.20 -2.91 13.31
N PRO A 80 -12.62 -2.90 14.54
CA PRO A 80 -13.01 -1.96 15.59
C PRO A 80 -12.53 -0.52 15.37
N ALA A 81 -11.59 -0.30 14.45
CA ALA A 81 -11.06 1.02 14.16
C ALA A 81 -12.15 1.96 13.61
N THR A 82 -12.10 3.22 13.99
CA THR A 82 -13.07 4.24 13.57
C THR A 82 -12.37 5.46 12.99
N VAL A 83 -13.10 6.22 12.17
CA VAL A 83 -12.62 7.51 11.64
C VAL A 83 -12.55 8.52 12.78
N SER A 84 -11.40 9.15 12.98
CA SER A 84 -11.13 10.06 14.11
C SER A 84 -11.68 11.49 13.91
N VAL A 85 -12.25 11.78 12.75
CA VAL A 85 -12.83 13.08 12.40
C VAL A 85 -14.31 12.96 12.06
N ALA A 86 -15.02 14.09 12.07
CA ALA A 86 -16.40 14.14 11.63
C ALA A 86 -16.48 13.86 10.11
N LEU A 87 -17.53 13.17 9.68
CA LEU A 87 -17.84 12.99 8.27
C LEU A 87 -19.02 13.90 7.88
N PRO A 88 -18.91 14.64 6.77
CA PRO A 88 -19.95 15.59 6.37
C PRO A 88 -21.23 14.86 5.96
N PRO A 89 -22.38 15.57 6.00
CA PRO A 89 -23.59 15.09 5.37
C PRO A 89 -23.34 14.84 3.87
N ASN A 90 -23.95 13.78 3.35
CA ASN A 90 -23.77 13.36 1.97
C ASN A 90 -24.98 12.59 1.47
N CYS A 91 -25.16 12.54 0.15
CA CYS A 91 -26.03 11.58 -0.51
C CYS A 91 -25.25 10.28 -0.78
N ARG A 92 -25.65 9.18 -0.16
CA ARG A 92 -25.15 7.84 -0.50
C ARG A 92 -26.01 7.24 -1.60
N VAL A 93 -25.38 6.84 -2.69
CA VAL A 93 -26.02 6.26 -3.87
C VAL A 93 -25.51 4.86 -4.10
N ASP A 94 -26.35 3.85 -3.89
CA ASP A 94 -26.05 2.46 -4.21
C ASP A 94 -26.61 2.11 -5.61
N GLY A 95 -25.85 1.32 -6.37
CA GLY A 95 -26.23 0.94 -7.72
C GLY A 95 -25.64 -0.39 -8.16
N VAL A 96 -26.13 -0.87 -9.30
CA VAL A 96 -25.69 -2.13 -9.90
C VAL A 96 -25.43 -1.96 -11.39
N ILE A 97 -24.48 -2.73 -11.92
CA ILE A 97 -24.14 -2.82 -13.35
C ILE A 97 -24.21 -4.28 -13.78
N ASP A 98 -24.72 -4.54 -14.99
CA ASP A 98 -24.73 -5.86 -15.64
C ASP A 98 -25.38 -6.98 -14.79
N GLN A 99 -26.54 -6.71 -14.20
CA GLN A 99 -27.27 -7.71 -13.42
C GLN A 99 -27.67 -8.93 -14.27
N ARG A 100 -27.35 -10.12 -13.78
CA ARG A 100 -27.56 -11.41 -14.46
C ARG A 100 -27.65 -12.57 -13.48
N VAL A 101 -27.96 -13.76 -13.99
CA VAL A 101 -27.84 -15.04 -13.26
C VAL A 101 -26.61 -15.78 -13.78
N GLY A 102 -25.75 -16.22 -12.88
CA GLY A 102 -24.53 -16.96 -13.20
C GLY A 102 -24.77 -18.44 -13.49
N VAL A 103 -23.72 -19.13 -13.91
CA VAL A 103 -23.78 -20.58 -14.25
C VAL A 103 -24.12 -21.47 -13.04
N ASP A 104 -23.87 -20.96 -11.83
CA ASP A 104 -24.21 -21.61 -10.56
C ASP A 104 -25.64 -21.29 -10.08
N GLY A 105 -26.43 -20.57 -10.89
CA GLY A 105 -27.80 -20.17 -10.57
C GLY A 105 -27.90 -18.98 -9.61
N LYS A 106 -26.78 -18.35 -9.23
CA LYS A 106 -26.78 -17.19 -8.31
C LYS A 106 -26.92 -15.86 -9.06
N PRO A 107 -27.52 -14.82 -8.45
CA PRO A 107 -27.48 -13.48 -9.00
C PRO A 107 -26.07 -12.90 -8.93
N TYR A 108 -25.62 -12.29 -10.03
CA TYR A 108 -24.38 -11.50 -10.09
C TYR A 108 -24.69 -10.13 -10.69
N ALA A 109 -24.02 -9.11 -10.17
CA ALA A 109 -23.96 -7.76 -10.69
C ALA A 109 -22.70 -7.10 -10.13
N ILE A 110 -22.19 -6.06 -10.79
CA ILE A 110 -21.19 -5.19 -10.17
C ILE A 110 -21.95 -4.21 -9.27
N GLY A 111 -21.89 -4.45 -7.97
CA GLY A 111 -22.44 -3.55 -6.97
C GLY A 111 -21.46 -2.41 -6.69
N PHE A 112 -21.98 -1.20 -6.51
CA PHE A 112 -21.19 -0.05 -6.11
C PHE A 112 -21.99 0.89 -5.21
N ALA A 113 -21.27 1.70 -4.43
CA ALA A 113 -21.82 2.83 -3.70
C ALA A 113 -20.97 4.08 -3.91
N VAL A 114 -21.62 5.23 -4.10
CA VAL A 114 -20.99 6.55 -4.21
C VAL A 114 -21.45 7.41 -3.03
N ALA A 115 -20.53 8.01 -2.28
CA ALA A 115 -20.85 9.11 -1.36
C ALA A 115 -20.62 10.45 -2.06
N LEU A 116 -21.65 11.28 -2.06
CA LEU A 116 -21.71 12.59 -2.70
C LEU A 116 -21.89 13.66 -1.60
N PRO A 117 -20.83 14.30 -1.11
CA PRO A 117 -20.94 15.28 -0.01
C PRO A 117 -21.72 16.54 -0.44
N ASP A 118 -22.52 17.09 0.47
CA ASP A 118 -23.29 18.33 0.21
C ASP A 118 -22.39 19.52 -0.19
N ARG A 119 -21.13 19.47 0.23
CA ARG A 119 -20.06 20.42 -0.08
C ARG A 119 -18.98 19.70 -0.86
N TRP A 120 -19.15 19.61 -2.16
CA TRP A 120 -18.23 18.87 -3.02
C TRP A 120 -17.12 19.78 -3.56
N ASN A 121 -15.88 19.30 -3.49
CA ASN A 121 -14.68 20.04 -3.87
C ASN A 121 -14.32 19.94 -5.37
N GLY A 122 -15.17 19.31 -6.18
CA GLY A 122 -14.91 19.06 -7.60
C GLY A 122 -14.02 17.86 -7.90
N ARG A 123 -13.58 17.10 -6.88
CA ARG A 123 -12.70 15.94 -7.03
C ARG A 123 -13.45 14.62 -6.84
N PHE A 124 -13.10 13.64 -7.65
CA PHE A 124 -13.61 12.27 -7.55
C PHE A 124 -12.51 11.33 -7.04
N LEU A 125 -12.86 10.34 -6.21
CA LEU A 125 -11.93 9.30 -5.77
C LEU A 125 -12.56 7.91 -5.85
N PHE A 126 -11.85 7.00 -6.49
CA PHE A 126 -12.13 5.58 -6.46
C PHE A 126 -11.38 4.92 -5.29
N GLN A 127 -12.14 4.33 -4.37
CA GLN A 127 -11.61 3.56 -3.25
C GLN A 127 -11.46 2.09 -3.66
N GLY A 128 -10.22 1.62 -3.76
CA GLY A 128 -9.90 0.23 -4.06
C GLY A 128 -10.36 -0.74 -2.96
N GLY A 129 -10.55 -1.99 -3.36
CA GLY A 129 -11.02 -3.07 -2.50
C GLY A 129 -9.92 -3.76 -1.67
N GLY A 130 -10.14 -5.03 -1.33
CA GLY A 130 -9.22 -5.83 -0.54
C GLY A 130 -9.59 -7.32 -0.53
N GLY A 131 -8.59 -8.19 -0.40
CA GLY A 131 -8.78 -9.64 -0.54
C GLY A 131 -9.33 -10.02 -1.92
N LEU A 132 -10.34 -10.85 -1.98
CA LEU A 132 -11.07 -11.17 -3.21
C LEU A 132 -12.26 -10.22 -3.43
N ASN A 133 -12.35 -9.09 -2.71
CA ASN A 133 -13.49 -8.18 -2.68
C ASN A 133 -14.76 -8.87 -2.17
N GLY A 134 -15.89 -8.73 -2.85
CA GLY A 134 -17.17 -9.32 -2.42
C GLY A 134 -17.99 -8.45 -1.47
N THR A 135 -17.56 -7.22 -1.18
CA THR A 135 -18.27 -6.30 -0.27
C THR A 135 -18.09 -4.85 -0.72
N ILE A 136 -19.20 -4.09 -0.76
CA ILE A 136 -19.18 -2.64 -0.93
C ILE A 136 -18.84 -2.01 0.42
N ARG A 137 -17.61 -1.54 0.57
CA ARG A 137 -17.18 -0.83 1.79
C ARG A 137 -17.77 0.58 1.84
N PRO A 138 -17.91 1.19 3.04
CA PRO A 138 -18.24 2.60 3.14
C PRO A 138 -17.29 3.44 2.26
N PRO A 139 -17.81 4.25 1.32
CA PRO A 139 -17.01 5.03 0.39
C PRO A 139 -16.44 6.28 1.08
N LEU A 140 -15.36 6.09 1.84
CA LEU A 140 -14.75 7.16 2.65
C LEU A 140 -13.48 7.73 2.03
N GLY A 141 -12.72 6.92 1.29
CA GLY A 141 -11.42 7.28 0.72
C GLY A 141 -10.34 7.41 1.80
N TYR A 142 -10.21 6.39 2.65
CA TYR A 142 -9.34 6.43 3.84
C TYR A 142 -7.91 5.92 3.59
N GLN A 143 -7.64 5.27 2.46
CA GLN A 143 -6.36 4.63 2.19
C GLN A 143 -5.27 5.68 1.92
N ALA A 144 -4.19 5.64 2.70
CA ALA A 144 -3.07 6.58 2.65
C ALA A 144 -3.49 8.08 2.68
N ALA A 145 -4.58 8.38 3.39
CA ALA A 145 -5.15 9.72 3.53
C ALA A 145 -4.85 10.36 4.90
N GLY A 146 -3.78 9.95 5.59
CA GLY A 146 -3.52 10.40 6.95
C GLY A 146 -4.70 10.15 7.89
N GLU A 147 -5.07 11.17 8.68
CA GLU A 147 -6.19 11.10 9.63
C GLU A 147 -7.55 11.49 9.03
N VAL A 148 -7.54 12.26 7.94
CA VAL A 148 -8.75 12.84 7.33
C VAL A 148 -9.05 12.11 6.03
N PRO A 149 -10.10 11.27 5.93
CA PRO A 149 -10.42 10.54 4.71
C PRO A 149 -10.95 11.47 3.60
N ALA A 150 -10.89 11.03 2.33
CA ALA A 150 -11.26 11.85 1.18
C ALA A 150 -12.68 12.46 1.26
N LEU A 151 -13.66 11.70 1.75
CA LEU A 151 -15.03 12.20 1.92
C LEU A 151 -15.08 13.40 2.87
N ALA A 152 -14.32 13.36 3.98
CA ALA A 152 -14.21 14.49 4.92
C ALA A 152 -13.50 15.71 4.32
N ARG A 153 -12.73 15.51 3.24
CA ARG A 153 -12.08 16.59 2.46
C ARG A 153 -12.97 17.10 1.30
N GLY A 154 -14.21 16.63 1.20
CA GLY A 154 -15.17 17.04 0.18
C GLY A 154 -15.07 16.28 -1.15
N PHE A 155 -14.40 15.13 -1.22
CA PHE A 155 -14.38 14.31 -2.44
C PHE A 155 -15.70 13.56 -2.62
N ALA A 156 -16.14 13.39 -3.87
CA ALA A 156 -17.08 12.33 -4.21
C ALA A 156 -16.32 11.00 -4.25
N VAL A 157 -16.74 10.00 -3.47
CA VAL A 157 -16.00 8.75 -3.31
C VAL A 157 -16.84 7.57 -3.78
N VAL A 158 -16.26 6.64 -4.55
CA VAL A 158 -16.92 5.37 -4.93
C VAL A 158 -16.20 4.17 -4.32
N SER A 159 -16.98 3.13 -3.97
CA SER A 159 -16.50 1.79 -3.62
C SER A 159 -17.32 0.74 -4.41
N THR A 160 -16.74 -0.44 -4.66
CA THR A 160 -17.42 -1.54 -5.36
C THR A 160 -17.10 -2.89 -4.73
N ASP A 161 -18.00 -3.87 -4.92
CA ASP A 161 -17.76 -5.27 -4.59
C ASP A 161 -17.06 -6.06 -5.72
N SER A 162 -16.82 -5.40 -6.85
CA SER A 162 -16.19 -5.91 -8.07
C SER A 162 -16.95 -7.01 -8.84
N GLY A 163 -18.25 -7.19 -8.62
CA GLY A 163 -19.06 -8.09 -9.44
C GLY A 163 -19.61 -9.32 -8.74
N HIS A 164 -19.42 -9.44 -7.42
CA HIS A 164 -19.90 -10.57 -6.63
C HIS A 164 -20.06 -10.17 -5.16
N GLN A 165 -20.76 -10.98 -4.37
CA GLN A 165 -20.91 -10.79 -2.93
C GLN A 165 -20.39 -12.01 -2.16
N GLY A 166 -19.64 -11.78 -1.09
CA GLY A 166 -19.04 -12.85 -0.30
C GLY A 166 -18.12 -12.33 0.79
N ALA A 167 -17.63 -13.25 1.62
CA ALA A 167 -16.56 -12.93 2.56
C ALA A 167 -15.27 -12.58 1.80
N VAL A 168 -14.39 -11.79 2.42
CA VAL A 168 -13.18 -11.20 1.80
C VAL A 168 -12.25 -12.21 1.11
N PHE A 169 -12.31 -13.51 1.43
CA PHE A 169 -11.50 -14.54 0.76
C PHE A 169 -12.35 -15.71 0.21
N ASP A 170 -13.64 -15.48 -0.03
CA ASP A 170 -14.50 -16.45 -0.71
C ASP A 170 -14.23 -16.45 -2.22
N ALA A 171 -13.60 -17.52 -2.71
CA ALA A 171 -13.27 -17.68 -4.12
C ALA A 171 -14.38 -18.37 -4.94
N SER A 172 -15.58 -18.62 -4.37
CA SER A 172 -16.64 -19.38 -5.04
C SER A 172 -17.16 -18.72 -6.32
N PHE A 173 -17.09 -17.39 -6.43
CA PHE A 173 -17.48 -16.62 -7.62
C PHE A 173 -16.62 -16.96 -8.85
N LEU A 174 -15.41 -17.50 -8.68
CA LEU A 174 -14.54 -17.90 -9.79
C LEU A 174 -15.11 -19.03 -10.65
N ARG A 175 -16.17 -19.71 -10.18
CA ARG A 175 -16.91 -20.70 -10.98
C ARG A 175 -17.69 -20.06 -12.12
N ASP A 176 -17.99 -18.78 -12.02
CA ASP A 176 -18.68 -18.01 -13.04
C ASP A 176 -17.67 -17.10 -13.78
N GLN A 177 -17.60 -17.25 -15.11
CA GLN A 177 -16.59 -16.58 -15.93
C GLN A 177 -16.71 -15.05 -15.86
N GLU A 178 -17.91 -14.50 -15.99
CA GLU A 178 -18.11 -13.05 -16.04
C GLU A 178 -17.87 -12.41 -14.65
N ALA A 179 -18.20 -13.11 -13.55
CA ALA A 179 -17.86 -12.66 -12.21
C ALA A 179 -16.34 -12.60 -12.02
N ALA A 180 -15.62 -13.61 -12.52
CA ALA A 180 -14.17 -13.65 -12.50
C ALA A 180 -13.53 -12.54 -13.35
N LEU A 181 -14.08 -12.25 -14.54
CA LEU A 181 -13.63 -11.14 -15.41
C LEU A 181 -13.88 -9.77 -14.77
N ASN A 182 -15.00 -9.59 -14.08
CA ASN A 182 -15.34 -8.36 -13.38
C ASN A 182 -14.36 -8.07 -12.24
N PHE A 183 -14.03 -9.07 -11.42
CA PHE A 183 -13.00 -8.95 -10.38
C PHE A 183 -11.61 -8.69 -10.98
N ALA A 184 -11.22 -9.48 -11.98
CA ALA A 184 -9.88 -9.40 -12.55
C ALA A 184 -9.63 -8.05 -13.26
N THR A 185 -10.64 -7.53 -13.98
CA THR A 185 -10.42 -6.44 -14.93
C THR A 185 -11.56 -5.42 -15.03
N ALA A 186 -12.81 -5.84 -15.22
CA ALA A 186 -13.82 -4.95 -15.80
C ALA A 186 -14.43 -3.94 -14.81
N SER A 187 -14.49 -4.29 -13.53
CA SER A 187 -15.22 -3.51 -12.51
C SER A 187 -14.68 -2.08 -12.35
N VAL A 188 -13.37 -1.89 -12.30
CA VAL A 188 -12.74 -0.56 -12.13
C VAL A 188 -13.22 0.41 -13.22
N GLY A 189 -13.10 0.02 -14.50
CA GLY A 189 -13.50 0.89 -15.61
C GLY A 189 -15.00 1.15 -15.66
N LYS A 190 -15.82 0.10 -15.52
CA LYS A 190 -17.30 0.21 -15.57
C LYS A 190 -17.85 1.09 -14.45
N VAL A 191 -17.39 0.87 -13.21
CA VAL A 191 -17.84 1.63 -12.03
C VAL A 191 -17.36 3.08 -12.11
N THR A 192 -16.15 3.35 -12.60
CA THR A 192 -15.66 4.73 -12.75
C THR A 192 -16.53 5.54 -13.71
N ILE A 193 -16.90 4.96 -14.86
CA ILE A 193 -17.79 5.61 -15.82
C ILE A 193 -19.16 5.89 -15.18
N ALA A 194 -19.77 4.88 -14.55
CA ALA A 194 -21.07 5.01 -13.90
C ALA A 194 -21.06 6.06 -12.78
N ALA A 195 -20.07 6.01 -11.90
CA ALA A 195 -19.96 6.93 -10.77
C ALA A 195 -19.72 8.38 -11.22
N LYS A 196 -18.86 8.62 -12.23
CA LYS A 196 -18.66 9.96 -12.79
C LYS A 196 -19.91 10.51 -13.49
N ALA A 197 -20.71 9.65 -14.11
CA ALA A 197 -22.00 10.05 -14.68
C ALA A 197 -23.00 10.45 -13.59
N ILE A 198 -23.05 9.70 -12.48
CA ILE A 198 -23.86 10.04 -11.29
C ILE A 198 -23.41 11.39 -10.71
N VAL A 199 -22.10 11.59 -10.50
CA VAL A 199 -21.53 12.87 -10.04
C VAL A 199 -21.96 14.02 -10.94
N THR A 200 -21.83 13.84 -12.27
CA THR A 200 -22.23 14.85 -13.25
C THR A 200 -23.71 15.18 -13.18
N HIS A 201 -24.56 14.15 -13.05
CA HIS A 201 -26.00 14.33 -12.95
C HIS A 201 -26.40 15.04 -11.65
N TYR A 202 -25.79 14.66 -10.52
CA TYR A 202 -26.13 15.17 -9.21
C TYR A 202 -25.67 16.62 -8.96
N TYR A 203 -24.46 16.98 -9.36
CA TYR A 203 -23.91 18.34 -9.17
C TYR A 203 -24.13 19.26 -10.37
N GLY A 204 -24.65 18.75 -11.49
CA GLY A 204 -24.79 19.49 -12.75
C GLY A 204 -23.47 19.71 -13.50
N GLN A 205 -22.35 19.20 -13.00
CA GLN A 205 -21.04 19.26 -13.62
C GLN A 205 -20.16 18.05 -13.23
N GLY A 206 -19.24 17.66 -14.11
CA GLY A 206 -18.31 16.56 -13.88
C GLY A 206 -17.14 16.92 -12.98
N ALA A 207 -16.44 15.90 -12.47
CA ALA A 207 -15.23 16.10 -11.66
C ALA A 207 -14.11 16.74 -12.49
N LYS A 208 -13.43 17.74 -11.89
CA LYS A 208 -12.28 18.40 -12.50
C LYS A 208 -11.04 17.49 -12.48
N HIS A 209 -10.87 16.75 -11.38
CA HIS A 209 -9.79 15.78 -11.19
C HIS A 209 -10.33 14.47 -10.62
N SER A 210 -9.69 13.37 -11.00
CA SER A 210 -10.09 12.01 -10.68
C SER A 210 -8.93 11.22 -10.08
N TYR A 211 -9.15 10.66 -8.90
CA TYR A 211 -8.12 9.99 -8.13
C TYR A 211 -8.47 8.52 -7.88
N PHE A 212 -7.46 7.69 -7.67
CA PHE A 212 -7.62 6.33 -7.18
C PHE A 212 -6.71 6.13 -5.96
N THR A 213 -7.24 5.55 -4.88
CA THR A 213 -6.41 5.09 -3.75
C THR A 213 -6.82 3.68 -3.36
N GLY A 214 -5.86 2.78 -3.23
CA GLY A 214 -6.13 1.43 -2.76
C GLY A 214 -4.88 0.74 -2.24
N CYS A 215 -5.08 -0.26 -1.39
CA CYS A 215 -4.02 -1.11 -0.88
C CYS A 215 -4.36 -2.59 -1.09
N SER A 216 -3.36 -3.48 -1.19
CA SER A 216 -3.59 -4.91 -1.44
C SER A 216 -4.21 -5.14 -2.83
N THR A 217 -5.37 -5.81 -2.89
CA THR A 217 -6.21 -5.88 -4.10
C THR A 217 -6.60 -4.51 -4.61
N GLY A 218 -6.85 -3.53 -3.72
CA GLY A 218 -7.01 -2.14 -4.12
C GLY A 218 -5.74 -1.55 -4.75
N GLY A 219 -4.56 -1.96 -4.32
CA GLY A 219 -3.29 -1.58 -4.96
C GLY A 219 -3.13 -2.21 -6.34
N ARG A 220 -3.56 -3.47 -6.51
CA ARG A 220 -3.63 -4.14 -7.82
C ARG A 220 -4.63 -3.43 -8.75
N GLU A 221 -5.80 -3.04 -8.25
CA GLU A 221 -6.80 -2.25 -8.97
C GLU A 221 -6.29 -0.86 -9.34
N ALA A 222 -5.51 -0.22 -8.47
CA ALA A 222 -4.83 1.04 -8.76
C ALA A 222 -3.84 0.88 -9.92
N MET A 223 -3.04 -0.19 -9.94
CA MET A 223 -2.16 -0.50 -11.06
C MET A 223 -2.97 -0.77 -12.34
N LEU A 224 -4.06 -1.53 -12.24
CA LEU A 224 -4.98 -1.80 -13.35
C LEU A 224 -5.56 -0.51 -13.94
N ALA A 225 -5.94 0.46 -13.09
CA ALA A 225 -6.43 1.76 -13.50
C ALA A 225 -5.39 2.48 -14.38
N SER A 226 -4.13 2.55 -13.96
CA SER A 226 -3.07 3.16 -14.77
C SER A 226 -2.79 2.41 -16.09
N ALA A 227 -2.83 1.07 -16.07
CA ALA A 227 -2.45 0.25 -17.22
C ALA A 227 -3.55 0.09 -18.27
N ARG A 228 -4.83 0.11 -17.86
CA ARG A 228 -5.98 -0.21 -18.74
C ARG A 228 -6.98 0.92 -18.89
N TYR A 229 -7.03 1.85 -17.95
CA TYR A 229 -7.99 2.96 -17.92
C TYR A 229 -7.27 4.31 -17.76
N PRO A 230 -6.25 4.59 -18.59
CA PRO A 230 -5.34 5.72 -18.37
C PRO A 230 -6.08 7.06 -18.33
N ASP A 231 -7.10 7.25 -19.18
CA ASP A 231 -7.88 8.48 -19.29
C ASP A 231 -8.89 8.70 -18.15
N GLN A 232 -9.06 7.72 -17.25
CA GLN A 232 -10.05 7.81 -16.18
C GLN A 232 -9.51 8.42 -14.89
N PHE A 233 -8.19 8.58 -14.73
CA PHE A 233 -7.58 9.05 -13.49
C PHE A 233 -6.40 9.97 -13.76
N ASP A 234 -6.27 11.03 -12.97
CA ASP A 234 -5.15 11.96 -13.02
C ASP A 234 -4.07 11.58 -11.99
N GLY A 235 -4.49 11.03 -10.84
CA GLY A 235 -3.60 10.66 -9.74
C GLY A 235 -3.97 9.33 -9.11
N ILE A 236 -3.00 8.44 -8.94
CA ILE A 236 -3.20 7.09 -8.41
C ILE A 236 -2.24 6.83 -7.24
N VAL A 237 -2.74 6.26 -6.15
CA VAL A 237 -1.94 5.73 -5.04
C VAL A 237 -2.16 4.21 -4.94
N ALA A 238 -1.10 3.43 -5.16
CA ALA A 238 -1.07 1.98 -5.13
C ALA A 238 -0.26 1.45 -3.93
N GLY A 239 -0.96 1.00 -2.90
CA GLY A 239 -0.39 0.43 -1.68
C GLY A 239 -0.25 -1.09 -1.73
N ALA A 240 0.87 -1.64 -1.24
CA ALA A 240 1.14 -3.08 -1.12
C ALA A 240 0.45 -3.95 -2.20
N PRO A 241 0.69 -3.69 -3.50
CA PRO A 241 -0.19 -4.18 -4.55
C PRO A 241 -0.15 -5.71 -4.66
N ALA A 242 -1.33 -6.34 -4.66
CA ALA A 242 -1.52 -7.77 -4.92
C ALA A 242 -1.35 -8.10 -6.44
N MET A 243 -0.21 -7.70 -7.00
CA MET A 243 0.00 -7.61 -8.46
C MET A 243 0.21 -8.96 -9.17
N ARG A 244 0.55 -10.02 -8.42
CA ARG A 244 0.73 -11.38 -8.94
C ARG A 244 0.52 -12.48 -7.89
N THR A 245 -0.71 -12.61 -7.42
CA THR A 245 -1.07 -13.45 -6.27
C THR A 245 -0.71 -14.93 -6.42
N GLY A 246 -0.73 -15.49 -7.64
CA GLY A 246 -0.23 -16.84 -7.90
C GLY A 246 1.23 -17.00 -7.48
N ASN A 247 2.12 -16.11 -7.94
CA ASN A 247 3.54 -16.14 -7.59
C ASN A 247 3.80 -15.85 -6.11
N SER A 248 3.09 -14.89 -5.50
CA SER A 248 3.26 -14.61 -4.07
C SER A 248 2.82 -15.80 -3.21
N ASN A 249 1.77 -16.53 -3.61
CA ASN A 249 1.38 -17.78 -2.94
C ASN A 249 2.45 -18.87 -3.04
N ILE A 250 3.23 -18.94 -4.12
CA ILE A 250 4.42 -19.83 -4.18
C ILE A 250 5.46 -19.38 -3.16
N GLY A 251 5.68 -18.07 -3.03
CA GLY A 251 6.54 -17.49 -1.99
C GLY A 251 6.11 -17.86 -0.57
N LEU A 252 4.82 -17.74 -0.26
CA LEU A 252 4.27 -18.14 1.03
C LEU A 252 4.36 -19.65 1.26
N ALA A 253 4.06 -20.47 0.25
CA ALA A 253 4.18 -21.92 0.35
C ALA A 253 5.63 -22.35 0.59
N TRP A 254 6.61 -21.64 0.00
CA TRP A 254 8.04 -21.89 0.20
C TRP A 254 8.47 -21.61 1.64
N VAL A 255 8.07 -20.47 2.20
CA VAL A 255 8.34 -20.12 3.60
C VAL A 255 7.64 -21.11 4.54
N ASN A 256 6.37 -21.39 4.29
CA ASN A 256 5.59 -22.33 5.07
C ASN A 256 6.22 -23.74 5.08
N ALA A 257 6.71 -24.23 3.93
CA ALA A 257 7.43 -25.51 3.83
C ALA A 257 8.77 -25.51 4.56
N ALA A 258 9.50 -24.39 4.58
CA ALA A 258 10.71 -24.27 5.39
C ALA A 258 10.39 -24.39 6.89
N PHE A 259 9.34 -23.72 7.35
CA PHE A 259 8.96 -23.71 8.76
C PHE A 259 8.28 -25.01 9.22
N SER A 260 7.45 -25.63 8.38
CA SER A 260 6.80 -26.92 8.71
C SER A 260 7.81 -28.03 9.00
N ARG A 261 9.01 -28.00 8.37
CA ARG A 261 10.07 -29.01 8.60
C ARG A 261 10.67 -28.97 10.01
N ILE A 262 10.65 -27.81 10.66
CA ILE A 262 11.20 -27.61 12.01
C ILE A 262 10.10 -27.43 13.06
N ALA A 263 8.84 -27.32 12.64
CA ALA A 263 7.72 -27.08 13.51
C ALA A 263 7.32 -28.32 14.31
N PRO A 264 6.81 -28.13 15.55
CA PRO A 264 6.14 -29.21 16.26
C PRO A 264 4.90 -29.67 15.49
N LYS A 265 4.53 -30.94 15.70
CA LYS A 265 3.33 -31.55 15.14
C LYS A 265 2.19 -31.52 16.16
N ASP A 266 0.97 -31.27 15.69
CA ASP A 266 -0.24 -31.37 16.48
C ASP A 266 -0.59 -32.85 16.78
N ALA A 267 -1.68 -33.07 17.53
CA ALA A 267 -2.14 -34.41 17.91
C ALA A 267 -2.52 -35.30 16.70
N SER A 268 -2.76 -34.71 15.54
CA SER A 268 -3.04 -35.43 14.28
C SER A 268 -1.78 -35.72 13.47
N GLY A 269 -0.61 -35.32 13.96
CA GLY A 269 0.68 -35.49 13.27
C GLY A 269 0.95 -34.42 12.21
N LYS A 270 0.16 -33.34 12.16
CA LYS A 270 0.33 -32.25 11.20
C LYS A 270 1.24 -31.16 11.78
N PRO A 271 2.24 -30.64 11.03
CA PRO A 271 3.09 -29.59 11.55
C PRO A 271 2.33 -28.28 11.76
N GLU A 272 2.76 -27.53 12.77
CA GLU A 272 2.23 -26.22 13.14
C GLU A 272 3.27 -25.13 12.81
N PRO A 273 3.41 -24.68 11.55
CA PRO A 273 4.47 -23.76 11.14
C PRO A 273 4.48 -22.42 11.88
N ALA A 274 3.34 -21.96 12.42
CA ALA A 274 3.27 -20.79 13.31
C ALA A 274 4.01 -20.98 14.65
N LYS A 275 4.32 -22.23 15.00
CA LYS A 275 5.10 -22.64 16.18
C LYS A 275 6.53 -23.09 15.82
N ALA A 276 6.99 -22.85 14.59
CA ALA A 276 8.36 -23.15 14.18
C ALA A 276 9.43 -22.41 15.00
N PHE A 277 9.06 -21.24 15.51
CA PHE A 277 9.82 -20.46 16.48
C PHE A 277 8.92 -20.15 17.67
N SER A 278 9.46 -20.24 18.87
CA SER A 278 8.85 -19.71 20.09
C SER A 278 8.81 -18.18 20.09
N ALA A 279 8.10 -17.58 21.05
CA ALA A 279 8.06 -16.13 21.21
C ALA A 279 9.45 -15.54 21.48
N ASP A 280 10.26 -16.21 22.30
CA ASP A 280 11.63 -15.78 22.63
C ASP A 280 12.56 -15.89 21.43
N GLU A 281 12.44 -16.96 20.63
CA GLU A 281 13.20 -17.10 19.39
C GLU A 281 12.80 -16.05 18.35
N ARG A 282 11.49 -15.74 18.21
CA ARG A 282 11.03 -14.64 17.35
C ARG A 282 11.64 -13.31 17.78
N LYS A 283 11.65 -13.02 19.08
CA LYS A 283 12.28 -11.82 19.63
C LYS A 283 13.79 -11.79 19.39
N LEU A 284 14.48 -12.93 19.57
CA LEU A 284 15.90 -13.07 19.29
C LEU A 284 16.21 -12.77 17.81
N ILE A 285 15.40 -13.30 16.89
CA ILE A 285 15.54 -13.05 15.45
C ILE A 285 15.35 -11.56 15.14
N THR A 286 14.26 -10.95 15.63
CA THR A 286 14.00 -9.52 15.40
C THR A 286 15.10 -8.63 15.95
N ASN A 287 15.60 -8.92 17.16
CA ASN A 287 16.70 -8.17 17.76
C ASN A 287 17.98 -8.27 16.94
N ALA A 288 18.33 -9.47 16.45
CA ALA A 288 19.53 -9.65 15.64
C ALA A 288 19.44 -8.95 14.27
N ILE A 289 18.23 -8.88 13.68
CA ILE A 289 17.98 -8.07 12.47
C ILE A 289 18.22 -6.59 12.78
N LEU A 290 17.63 -6.06 13.85
CA LEU A 290 17.80 -4.65 14.25
C LEU A 290 19.26 -4.33 14.59
N ASP A 291 19.95 -5.19 15.34
CA ASP A 291 21.37 -4.99 15.68
C ASP A 291 22.27 -4.94 14.44
N ALA A 292 21.93 -5.67 13.37
CA ALA A 292 22.67 -5.62 12.12
C ALA A 292 22.32 -4.39 11.25
N CYS A 293 21.10 -3.86 11.34
CA CYS A 293 20.51 -3.00 10.30
C CYS A 293 19.99 -1.63 10.77
N ASP A 294 19.50 -1.49 12.00
CA ASP A 294 18.84 -0.28 12.53
C ASP A 294 19.77 0.95 12.43
N ALA A 295 20.96 0.86 13.02
CA ALA A 295 21.91 1.98 13.04
C ALA A 295 22.47 2.42 11.66
N LYS A 296 22.13 1.73 10.56
CA LYS A 296 22.67 2.05 9.22
C LYS A 296 22.10 3.35 8.64
N ASP A 297 20.91 3.75 9.07
CA ASP A 297 20.33 5.06 8.75
C ASP A 297 20.71 6.17 9.75
N GLY A 298 21.73 5.91 10.58
CA GLY A 298 22.38 6.89 11.45
C GLY A 298 21.77 7.03 12.85
N VAL A 299 20.72 6.28 13.17
CA VAL A 299 20.12 6.25 14.50
C VAL A 299 19.73 4.81 14.85
N LYS A 300 19.76 4.44 16.14
CA LYS A 300 19.22 3.15 16.62
C LYS A 300 17.85 3.41 17.22
N ASP A 301 16.79 3.28 16.42
CA ASP A 301 15.43 3.63 16.82
C ASP A 301 14.41 2.50 16.61
N GLY A 302 14.84 1.36 16.09
CA GLY A 302 14.00 0.19 15.82
C GLY A 302 13.36 0.19 14.43
N LEU A 303 13.74 1.11 13.54
CA LEU A 303 13.25 1.20 12.16
C LEU A 303 14.42 1.07 11.19
N ILE A 304 14.26 0.29 10.12
CA ILE A 304 15.32 0.07 9.12
C ILE A 304 15.00 0.87 7.85
N PHE A 305 15.45 2.12 7.78
CA PHE A 305 15.30 2.96 6.60
C PHE A 305 16.34 2.62 5.52
N ASP A 306 17.61 2.41 5.90
CA ASP A 306 18.67 2.03 4.94
C ASP A 306 18.69 0.51 4.67
N ARG A 307 17.67 0.04 3.94
CA ARG A 307 17.55 -1.39 3.59
C ARG A 307 18.70 -1.91 2.75
N LYS A 308 19.36 -1.04 1.97
CA LYS A 308 20.48 -1.43 1.09
C LYS A 308 21.74 -1.74 1.91
N ALA A 309 21.95 -1.00 2.99
CA ALA A 309 23.05 -1.24 3.93
C ALA A 309 22.78 -2.38 4.94
N CYS A 310 21.54 -2.85 5.05
CA CYS A 310 21.19 -4.01 5.88
C CYS A 310 21.75 -5.31 5.28
N GLN A 311 22.77 -5.87 5.95
CA GLN A 311 23.47 -7.10 5.55
C GLN A 311 23.33 -8.16 6.66
N PHE A 312 22.08 -8.52 6.98
CA PHE A 312 21.78 -9.55 7.98
C PHE A 312 21.87 -10.96 7.38
N ASP A 313 22.61 -11.85 8.06
CA ASP A 313 22.60 -13.30 7.82
C ASP A 313 22.22 -14.00 9.13
N PRO A 314 21.18 -14.86 9.16
CA PRO A 314 20.79 -15.56 10.38
C PRO A 314 21.87 -16.50 10.93
N GLU A 315 22.98 -16.75 10.23
CA GLU A 315 24.12 -17.53 10.76
C GLU A 315 24.62 -17.05 12.11
N VAL A 316 24.55 -15.73 12.34
CA VAL A 316 24.98 -15.10 13.60
C VAL A 316 24.22 -15.63 14.83
N LEU A 317 23.05 -16.22 14.61
CA LEU A 317 22.20 -16.80 15.65
C LEU A 317 22.53 -18.27 15.95
N THR A 318 23.42 -18.93 15.21
CA THR A 318 23.67 -20.37 15.37
C THR A 318 24.25 -20.70 16.74
N CYS A 319 23.69 -21.69 17.43
CA CYS A 319 24.23 -22.20 18.69
C CYS A 319 25.65 -22.77 18.50
N LYS A 320 26.60 -22.30 19.34
CA LYS A 320 28.01 -22.72 19.32
C LYS A 320 28.35 -23.89 20.26
N GLY A 321 27.38 -24.41 21.02
CA GLY A 321 27.56 -25.50 21.96
C GLY A 321 26.31 -26.40 22.03
N ASP A 322 26.35 -27.40 22.91
CA ASP A 322 25.27 -28.39 23.03
C ASP A 322 23.94 -27.74 23.42
N ILE A 323 22.93 -27.94 22.56
CA ILE A 323 21.56 -27.49 22.79
C ILE A 323 20.91 -28.48 23.77
N LYS A 324 20.65 -28.07 25.01
CA LYS A 324 19.88 -28.91 25.94
C LYS A 324 18.42 -28.94 25.51
N ASP A 325 17.88 -30.14 25.35
CA ASP A 325 16.46 -30.41 25.03
C ASP A 325 15.92 -29.67 23.79
N GLY A 326 16.80 -29.36 22.82
CA GLY A 326 16.42 -28.66 21.58
C GLY A 326 15.97 -27.21 21.79
N LYS A 327 16.24 -26.60 22.96
CA LYS A 327 15.86 -25.23 23.30
C LYS A 327 17.07 -24.39 23.72
N SER A 328 17.11 -23.15 23.25
CA SER A 328 18.05 -22.14 23.72
C SER A 328 17.39 -20.77 23.67
N GLU A 329 17.49 -20.01 24.74
CA GLU A 329 16.97 -18.64 24.82
C GLU A 329 17.91 -17.62 24.15
N SER A 330 19.15 -18.03 23.82
CA SER A 330 20.21 -17.13 23.34
C SER A 330 20.74 -17.43 21.95
N CYS A 331 20.30 -18.52 21.31
CA CYS A 331 20.73 -18.92 19.97
C CYS A 331 19.70 -19.87 19.34
N LEU A 332 19.80 -20.09 18.04
CA LEU A 332 18.96 -21.00 17.26
C LEU A 332 19.71 -22.28 16.89
N ALA A 333 18.97 -23.39 16.82
CA ALA A 333 19.50 -24.63 16.29
C ALA A 333 19.93 -24.46 14.81
N PRO A 334 20.96 -25.18 14.33
CA PRO A 334 21.40 -25.07 12.93
C PRO A 334 20.28 -25.25 11.90
N GLN A 335 19.35 -26.18 12.16
CA GLN A 335 18.18 -26.42 11.30
C GLN A 335 17.18 -25.24 11.27
N GLN A 336 17.06 -24.49 12.37
CA GLN A 336 16.22 -23.30 12.44
C GLN A 336 16.84 -22.15 11.65
N VAL A 337 18.16 -21.97 11.75
CA VAL A 337 18.92 -20.99 10.96
C VAL A 337 18.81 -21.28 9.46
N ASP A 338 18.98 -22.55 9.05
CA ASP A 338 18.81 -22.95 7.65
C ASP A 338 17.39 -22.71 7.15
N ALA A 339 16.37 -23.04 7.96
CA ALA A 339 14.97 -22.77 7.62
C ALA A 339 14.70 -21.26 7.45
N LEU A 340 15.22 -20.40 8.33
CA LEU A 340 15.10 -18.93 8.21
C LEU A 340 15.77 -18.42 6.94
N ARG A 341 17.02 -18.80 6.70
CA ARG A 341 17.79 -18.38 5.53
C ARG A 341 17.06 -18.76 4.25
N LYS A 342 16.59 -20.02 4.18
CA LYS A 342 15.83 -20.53 3.03
C LYS A 342 14.51 -19.82 2.84
N ALA A 343 13.74 -19.62 3.91
CA ALA A 343 12.44 -18.95 3.87
C ALA A 343 12.56 -17.54 3.27
N PHE A 344 13.45 -16.70 3.79
CA PHE A 344 13.55 -15.31 3.39
C PHE A 344 14.20 -15.12 2.02
N ALA A 345 15.00 -16.07 1.52
CA ALA A 345 15.57 -16.04 0.17
C ALA A 345 14.53 -16.20 -0.96
N GLY A 346 13.34 -16.72 -0.66
CA GLY A 346 12.29 -16.99 -1.65
C GLY A 346 12.59 -18.16 -2.60
N PRO A 347 11.58 -18.63 -3.35
CA PRO A 347 11.68 -19.82 -4.19
C PRO A 347 12.42 -19.55 -5.51
N LYS A 348 13.35 -20.46 -5.85
CA LYS A 348 13.91 -20.63 -7.19
C LYS A 348 13.42 -21.95 -7.79
N ASN A 349 13.16 -21.94 -9.09
CA ASN A 349 12.85 -23.17 -9.84
C ASN A 349 14.14 -23.96 -10.17
N SER A 350 13.98 -25.15 -10.75
CA SER A 350 15.07 -26.03 -11.18
C SER A 350 16.07 -25.38 -12.16
N ARG A 351 15.64 -24.34 -12.88
CA ARG A 351 16.46 -23.56 -13.82
C ARG A 351 17.29 -22.45 -13.14
N GLY A 352 17.12 -22.25 -11.84
CA GLY A 352 17.78 -21.20 -11.07
C GLY A 352 17.09 -19.83 -11.14
N THR A 353 15.94 -19.72 -11.80
CA THR A 353 15.16 -18.48 -11.89
C THR A 353 14.42 -18.22 -10.59
N GLN A 354 14.48 -16.97 -10.10
CA GLN A 354 13.69 -16.53 -8.96
C GLN A 354 12.21 -16.43 -9.33
N VAL A 355 11.36 -17.30 -8.77
CA VAL A 355 9.91 -17.35 -9.07
C VAL A 355 9.15 -16.25 -8.32
N TYR A 356 9.56 -15.96 -7.09
CA TYR A 356 9.06 -14.86 -6.26
C TYR A 356 10.22 -14.26 -5.45
N PRO A 357 10.34 -12.93 -5.32
CA PRO A 357 11.49 -12.30 -4.69
C PRO A 357 11.61 -12.64 -3.19
N PRO A 358 12.83 -12.47 -2.64
CA PRO A 358 13.06 -12.54 -1.20
C PRO A 358 12.12 -11.62 -0.41
N PHE A 359 11.71 -12.05 0.78
CA PHE A 359 11.10 -11.15 1.76
C PHE A 359 12.20 -10.33 2.44
N PRO A 360 12.04 -9.01 2.61
CA PRO A 360 13.03 -8.20 3.32
C PRO A 360 13.20 -8.65 4.78
N TRP A 361 14.44 -8.59 5.28
CA TRP A 361 14.69 -8.61 6.72
C TRP A 361 14.32 -7.24 7.29
N ASP A 362 13.44 -7.21 8.28
CA ASP A 362 12.92 -5.98 8.85
C ASP A 362 12.39 -6.20 10.28
N GLY A 363 12.18 -5.13 11.05
CA GLY A 363 11.78 -5.20 12.46
C GLY A 363 10.39 -5.79 12.71
N GLY A 364 9.48 -5.70 11.73
CA GLY A 364 8.07 -6.14 11.86
C GLY A 364 7.79 -7.59 11.46
N VAL A 365 8.81 -8.37 11.09
CA VAL A 365 8.63 -9.76 10.58
C VAL A 365 8.01 -10.72 11.60
N ALA A 366 8.05 -10.37 12.89
CA ALA A 366 7.48 -11.11 14.01
C ALA A 366 6.34 -10.36 14.71
N ALA A 367 5.70 -9.38 14.05
CA ALA A 367 4.62 -8.62 14.66
C ALA A 367 3.47 -9.53 15.16
N GLU A 368 2.94 -9.23 16.33
CA GLU A 368 1.82 -9.91 16.99
C GLU A 368 0.76 -8.89 17.44
N GLY A 369 -0.45 -9.34 17.75
CA GLY A 369 -1.52 -8.46 18.25
C GLY A 369 -2.05 -7.43 17.24
N VAL A 370 -1.62 -7.50 15.99
CA VAL A 370 -2.05 -6.65 14.88
C VAL A 370 -3.02 -7.40 13.96
N ALA A 371 -3.76 -6.68 13.11
CA ALA A 371 -4.78 -7.26 12.24
C ALA A 371 -4.22 -8.36 11.32
N ILE A 372 -3.01 -8.18 10.80
CA ILE A 372 -2.29 -9.17 9.99
C ILE A 372 -0.90 -9.37 10.63
N PRO A 373 -0.68 -10.47 11.37
CA PRO A 373 0.59 -10.72 12.05
C PRO A 373 1.75 -11.00 11.07
N GLY A 374 2.98 -10.83 11.56
CA GLY A 374 4.19 -11.00 10.78
C GLY A 374 4.40 -12.42 10.23
N ILE A 375 5.30 -12.55 9.26
CA ILE A 375 5.55 -13.81 8.54
C ILE A 375 6.07 -14.93 9.48
N LEU A 376 6.86 -14.57 10.49
CA LEU A 376 7.35 -15.51 11.51
C LEU A 376 6.24 -15.95 12.47
N THR A 377 5.29 -15.06 12.76
CA THR A 377 4.15 -15.32 13.66
C THR A 377 3.12 -16.24 13.00
N THR A 378 2.83 -16.00 11.71
CA THR A 378 1.80 -16.76 10.97
C THR A 378 2.33 -18.07 10.40
N GLY A 379 3.65 -18.26 10.37
CA GLY A 379 4.29 -19.34 9.63
C GLY A 379 4.07 -19.22 8.12
N ALA A 380 3.92 -18.00 7.59
CA ALA A 380 3.55 -17.69 6.19
C ALA A 380 2.30 -18.44 5.69
N ARG A 381 1.28 -18.55 6.53
CA ARG A 381 0.00 -19.12 6.11
C ARG A 381 -0.65 -18.25 5.04
N SER A 382 -0.90 -18.83 3.86
CA SER A 382 -1.65 -18.14 2.80
C SER A 382 -3.10 -17.89 3.22
N PRO A 383 -3.68 -16.70 2.89
CA PRO A 383 -5.09 -16.40 3.18
C PRO A 383 -6.07 -17.12 2.23
N VAL A 384 -5.61 -17.63 1.08
CA VAL A 384 -6.46 -18.24 0.03
C VAL A 384 -6.02 -19.64 -0.43
N GLY A 385 -4.84 -20.10 0.00
CA GLY A 385 -4.29 -21.41 -0.38
C GLY A 385 -4.63 -22.55 0.59
N PRO A 386 -4.47 -23.82 0.17
CA PRO A 386 -4.65 -24.97 1.08
C PRO A 386 -3.60 -24.96 2.22
N PRO A 387 -3.92 -25.52 3.41
CA PRO A 387 -3.11 -25.34 4.61
C PRO A 387 -1.91 -26.29 4.68
N VAL A 388 -0.80 -25.75 5.18
CA VAL A 388 0.45 -26.41 5.64
C VAL A 388 1.12 -27.32 4.60
N TRP A 389 2.25 -26.85 4.10
CA TRP A 389 3.11 -27.57 3.16
C TRP A 389 4.31 -28.13 3.93
N GLU A 390 4.63 -29.42 3.80
CA GLU A 390 5.91 -29.98 4.29
C GLU A 390 6.99 -29.98 3.19
N SER A 391 6.55 -30.04 1.93
CA SER A 391 7.36 -29.92 0.73
C SER A 391 6.56 -29.22 -0.35
N ILE A 392 7.28 -28.57 -1.28
CA ILE A 392 6.68 -28.00 -2.48
C ILE A 392 7.57 -28.32 -3.68
N ASP A 393 6.92 -28.56 -4.82
CA ASP A 393 7.54 -28.55 -6.13
C ASP A 393 7.33 -27.16 -6.75
N VAL A 394 8.41 -26.38 -6.79
CA VAL A 394 8.37 -25.00 -7.28
C VAL A 394 8.07 -24.96 -8.77
N ASP A 395 8.65 -25.87 -9.55
CA ASP A 395 8.42 -25.94 -11.00
C ASP A 395 6.95 -26.29 -11.29
N GLN A 396 6.39 -27.30 -10.61
CA GLN A 396 4.98 -27.66 -10.78
C GLN A 396 4.04 -26.52 -10.36
N LEU A 397 4.35 -25.80 -9.27
CA LEU A 397 3.57 -24.66 -8.84
C LEU A 397 3.64 -23.50 -9.84
N GLU A 398 4.85 -23.20 -10.34
CA GLU A 398 5.09 -22.20 -11.38
C GLU A 398 4.32 -22.54 -12.66
N ASP A 399 4.38 -23.79 -13.12
CA ASP A 399 3.64 -24.27 -14.30
C ASP A 399 2.13 -24.09 -14.14
N ARG A 400 1.58 -24.40 -12.95
CA ARG A 400 0.15 -24.17 -12.66
C ARG A 400 -0.22 -22.70 -12.72
N VAL A 401 0.58 -21.83 -12.11
CA VAL A 401 0.34 -20.37 -12.16
C VAL A 401 0.44 -19.86 -13.59
N ASN A 402 1.43 -20.31 -14.36
CA ASN A 402 1.61 -19.91 -15.75
C ASN A 402 0.50 -20.42 -16.67
N ALA A 403 -0.10 -21.58 -16.37
CA ALA A 403 -1.22 -22.15 -17.11
C ALA A 403 -2.59 -21.56 -16.70
N SER A 404 -2.67 -20.88 -15.55
CA SER A 404 -3.91 -20.33 -15.00
C SER A 404 -4.39 -19.11 -15.80
N GLY A 405 -5.59 -19.22 -16.40
CA GLY A 405 -6.24 -18.09 -17.07
C GLY A 405 -6.53 -16.93 -16.10
N MET A 406 -6.90 -17.24 -14.86
CA MET A 406 -7.17 -16.22 -13.84
C MET A 406 -5.93 -15.44 -13.45
N ASP A 407 -4.80 -16.11 -13.23
CA ASP A 407 -3.54 -15.43 -12.93
C ASP A 407 -3.12 -14.55 -14.12
N ARG A 408 -3.20 -15.07 -15.36
CA ARG A 408 -2.91 -14.27 -16.56
C ARG A 408 -3.78 -13.02 -16.68
N LEU A 409 -5.05 -13.09 -16.27
CA LEU A 409 -5.99 -11.97 -16.37
C LEU A 409 -5.83 -10.95 -15.23
N ALA A 410 -5.66 -11.43 -13.99
CA ALA A 410 -5.64 -10.59 -12.79
C ALA A 410 -4.28 -9.96 -12.50
N ASN A 411 -3.19 -10.55 -12.99
CA ASN A 411 -1.84 -10.06 -12.75
C ASN A 411 -1.61 -8.69 -13.41
N THR A 412 -1.14 -7.72 -12.62
CA THR A 412 -0.75 -6.38 -13.07
C THR A 412 0.76 -6.16 -13.03
N ALA A 413 1.54 -7.18 -12.63
CA ALA A 413 2.99 -7.08 -12.50
C ALA A 413 3.76 -7.10 -13.83
N TYR A 414 3.17 -7.58 -14.93
CA TYR A 414 3.93 -7.84 -16.17
C TYR A 414 3.87 -6.69 -17.17
N TRP A 415 2.76 -5.94 -17.21
CA TRP A 415 2.63 -4.78 -18.08
C TRP A 415 3.22 -3.53 -17.40
N THR A 416 4.33 -3.04 -17.93
CA THR A 416 5.11 -1.92 -17.39
C THR A 416 5.09 -0.68 -18.28
N ASN A 417 4.62 -0.81 -19.53
CA ASN A 417 4.47 0.32 -20.44
C ASN A 417 3.21 1.13 -20.10
N LEU A 418 3.41 2.21 -19.34
CA LEU A 418 2.35 3.15 -18.95
C LEU A 418 2.35 4.42 -19.81
N SER A 419 2.85 4.35 -21.05
CA SER A 419 3.01 5.52 -21.94
C SER A 419 1.72 6.32 -22.14
N SER A 420 0.56 5.66 -22.25
CA SER A 420 -0.73 6.36 -22.35
C SER A 420 -1.03 7.15 -21.08
N PHE A 421 -0.85 6.57 -19.89
CA PHE A 421 -1.13 7.19 -18.59
C PHE A 421 -0.14 8.33 -18.26
N PHE A 422 1.15 8.11 -18.47
CA PHE A 422 2.12 9.20 -18.28
C PHE A 422 2.04 10.25 -19.37
N GLY A 423 1.64 9.87 -20.59
CA GLY A 423 1.53 10.74 -21.75
C GLY A 423 0.45 11.82 -21.64
N HIS A 424 -0.67 11.54 -20.94
CA HIS A 424 -1.69 12.56 -20.63
C HIS A 424 -1.43 13.29 -19.29
N GLY A 425 -0.29 13.05 -18.64
CA GLY A 425 0.14 13.74 -17.43
C GLY A 425 -0.20 13.01 -16.12
N GLY A 426 -0.74 11.80 -16.16
CA GLY A 426 -1.10 11.01 -14.98
C GLY A 426 0.06 10.79 -14.02
N LYS A 427 -0.24 10.80 -12.72
CA LYS A 427 0.73 10.62 -11.61
C LYS A 427 0.44 9.33 -10.85
N LEU A 428 1.49 8.61 -10.47
CA LEU A 428 1.38 7.32 -9.76
C LEU A 428 2.30 7.28 -8.54
N LEU A 429 1.74 7.13 -7.35
CA LEU A 429 2.50 6.88 -6.12
C LEU A 429 2.35 5.44 -5.69
N PHE A 430 3.46 4.79 -5.36
CA PHE A 430 3.47 3.50 -4.69
C PHE A 430 3.80 3.66 -3.22
N TYR A 431 3.24 2.80 -2.37
CA TYR A 431 3.79 2.56 -1.04
C TYR A 431 3.76 1.07 -0.67
N HIS A 432 4.68 0.62 0.17
CA HIS A 432 4.71 -0.78 0.61
C HIS A 432 5.33 -0.91 1.99
N GLY A 433 4.68 -1.68 2.88
CA GLY A 433 5.25 -2.05 4.17
C GLY A 433 6.39 -3.04 4.00
N VAL A 434 7.55 -2.76 4.59
CA VAL A 434 8.75 -3.58 4.39
C VAL A 434 8.61 -4.96 5.06
N SER A 435 7.80 -5.04 6.12
CA SER A 435 7.48 -6.27 6.87
C SER A 435 6.18 -6.94 6.41
N ASP A 436 5.68 -6.62 5.21
CA ASP A 436 4.46 -7.23 4.67
C ASP A 436 4.61 -8.77 4.56
N PRO A 437 3.75 -9.55 5.25
CA PRO A 437 3.87 -11.00 5.31
C PRO A 437 3.24 -11.73 4.12
N TRP A 438 2.54 -11.04 3.22
CA TRP A 438 1.84 -11.63 2.08
C TRP A 438 2.49 -11.29 0.76
N PHE A 439 2.91 -10.03 0.61
CA PHE A 439 3.55 -9.53 -0.59
C PHE A 439 4.90 -8.94 -0.22
N SER A 440 5.98 -9.46 -0.80
CA SER A 440 7.30 -8.87 -0.58
C SER A 440 7.34 -7.45 -1.16
N ALA A 441 7.77 -6.49 -0.33
CA ALA A 441 8.03 -5.12 -0.80
C ALA A 441 9.05 -5.08 -1.95
N ASN A 442 9.96 -6.06 -2.03
CA ASN A 442 10.89 -6.16 -3.15
C ASN A 442 10.18 -6.44 -4.48
N ASP A 443 9.00 -7.06 -4.48
CA ASP A 443 8.22 -7.26 -5.71
C ASP A 443 7.71 -5.93 -6.29
N THR A 444 7.32 -5.00 -5.42
CA THR A 444 6.93 -3.64 -5.83
C THR A 444 8.12 -2.83 -6.29
N VAL A 445 9.26 -2.91 -5.61
CA VAL A 445 10.50 -2.28 -6.08
C VAL A 445 10.90 -2.80 -7.46
N ASN A 446 10.88 -4.12 -7.66
CA ASN A 446 11.20 -4.73 -8.95
C ASN A 446 10.23 -4.31 -10.07
N TYR A 447 8.93 -4.16 -9.77
CA TYR A 447 7.97 -3.61 -10.74
C TYR A 447 8.31 -2.15 -11.07
N TYR A 448 8.52 -1.33 -10.03
CA TYR A 448 8.78 0.10 -10.16
C TYR A 448 10.03 0.38 -10.99
N GLU A 449 11.11 -0.36 -10.78
CA GLU A 449 12.34 -0.23 -11.56
C GLU A 449 12.17 -0.63 -13.03
N ARG A 450 11.43 -1.70 -13.32
CA ARG A 450 11.14 -2.10 -14.71
C ARG A 450 10.23 -1.10 -15.41
N MET A 451 9.18 -0.63 -14.74
CA MET A 451 8.30 0.44 -15.24
C MET A 451 9.11 1.70 -15.53
N ALA A 452 10.02 2.09 -14.63
CA ALA A 452 10.88 3.23 -14.84
C ALA A 452 11.81 3.05 -16.03
N ALA A 453 12.42 1.87 -16.20
CA ALA A 453 13.27 1.58 -17.35
C ALA A 453 12.52 1.70 -18.69
N GLU A 454 11.26 1.26 -18.76
CA GLU A 454 10.41 1.39 -19.95
C GLU A 454 9.83 2.81 -20.15
N SER A 455 9.86 3.65 -19.12
CA SER A 455 9.26 4.99 -19.09
C SER A 455 10.31 6.12 -19.10
N GLY A 456 11.47 5.88 -19.72
CA GLY A 456 12.52 6.89 -19.89
C GLY A 456 13.54 6.98 -18.75
N GLY A 457 13.59 5.97 -17.87
CA GLY A 457 14.55 5.86 -16.79
C GLY A 457 14.05 6.41 -15.44
N MET A 458 14.72 6.00 -14.37
CA MET A 458 14.37 6.34 -12.98
C MET A 458 14.29 7.85 -12.72
N GLU A 459 15.23 8.62 -13.27
CA GLU A 459 15.27 10.07 -13.10
C GLU A 459 14.01 10.74 -13.70
N THR A 460 13.73 10.44 -14.98
CA THR A 460 12.55 10.94 -15.69
C THR A 460 11.26 10.58 -14.96
N VAL A 461 11.12 9.32 -14.52
CA VAL A 461 9.91 8.88 -13.82
C VAL A 461 9.75 9.58 -12.48
N ARG A 462 10.80 9.71 -11.67
CA ARG A 462 10.75 10.41 -10.36
C ARG A 462 10.43 11.89 -10.50
N GLU A 463 10.94 12.53 -11.54
CA GLU A 463 10.68 13.94 -11.82
C GLU A 463 9.22 14.16 -12.25
N LYS A 464 8.71 13.32 -13.17
CA LYS A 464 7.51 13.66 -13.94
C LYS A 464 6.26 12.85 -13.62
N SER A 465 6.41 11.62 -13.14
CA SER A 465 5.35 10.62 -13.33
C SER A 465 5.06 9.74 -12.13
N SER A 466 6.08 9.21 -11.44
CA SER A 466 5.86 8.25 -10.36
C SER A 466 6.93 8.26 -9.28
N ARG A 467 6.54 7.93 -8.05
CA ARG A 467 7.43 7.76 -6.89
C ARG A 467 6.96 6.59 -6.04
N ALA A 468 7.88 5.96 -5.31
CA ALA A 468 7.59 4.85 -4.41
C ALA A 468 8.11 5.13 -2.99
N PHE A 469 7.33 4.75 -1.98
CA PHE A 469 7.65 4.94 -0.57
C PHE A 469 7.64 3.60 0.17
N LEU A 470 8.78 3.22 0.74
CA LEU A 470 8.89 2.01 1.56
C LEU A 470 8.71 2.39 3.03
N VAL A 471 7.92 1.62 3.77
CA VAL A 471 7.56 1.93 5.16
C VAL A 471 8.19 0.88 6.10
N PRO A 472 9.31 1.19 6.79
CA PRO A 472 9.99 0.24 7.67
C PRO A 472 9.10 -0.24 8.82
N GLY A 473 9.18 -1.52 9.16
CA GLY A 473 8.40 -2.17 10.21
C GLY A 473 6.91 -2.36 9.88
N MET A 474 6.39 -1.73 8.82
CA MET A 474 4.96 -1.81 8.49
C MET A 474 4.64 -3.16 7.87
N GLY A 475 3.57 -3.78 8.37
CA GLY A 475 3.00 -5.01 7.81
C GLY A 475 2.17 -4.74 6.55
N HIS A 476 1.16 -5.59 6.32
CA HIS A 476 0.30 -5.46 5.16
C HIS A 476 -0.62 -4.24 5.27
N CYS A 477 -0.40 -3.24 4.41
CA CYS A 477 -1.12 -1.95 4.32
C CYS A 477 -1.02 -1.00 5.52
N SER A 478 -0.84 -1.51 6.73
CA SER A 478 -0.76 -0.75 7.99
C SER A 478 -0.23 -1.66 9.11
N SER A 479 -0.17 -1.13 10.34
CA SER A 479 0.17 -1.86 11.57
C SER A 479 1.60 -2.42 11.60
N GLY A 480 2.02 -2.87 12.78
CA GLY A 480 3.39 -3.30 13.08
C GLY A 480 4.09 -2.31 14.01
N ALA A 481 5.35 -2.58 14.35
CA ALA A 481 6.20 -1.62 15.04
C ALA A 481 6.70 -0.59 14.01
N THR A 482 5.85 0.38 13.66
CA THR A 482 6.06 1.25 12.50
C THR A 482 5.43 2.64 12.65
N LEU A 483 5.69 3.50 11.66
CA LEU A 483 5.03 4.78 11.43
C LEU A 483 4.12 4.65 10.20
N ASP A 484 2.91 4.11 10.39
CA ASP A 484 1.94 3.78 9.33
C ASP A 484 0.89 4.87 9.06
N ARG A 485 1.04 6.07 9.63
CA ARG A 485 0.16 7.23 9.40
C ARG A 485 0.88 8.24 8.52
N PHE A 486 0.48 8.32 7.26
CA PHE A 486 1.01 9.23 6.25
C PHE A 486 -0.07 9.62 5.24
N ASP A 487 0.10 10.78 4.59
CA ASP A 487 -0.89 11.38 3.70
C ASP A 487 -0.39 11.47 2.24
N LEU A 488 -0.47 10.34 1.54
CA LEU A 488 -0.19 10.28 0.11
C LEU A 488 -1.35 10.81 -0.74
N LEU A 489 -2.56 10.91 -0.19
CA LEU A 489 -3.70 11.54 -0.88
C LEU A 489 -3.45 13.04 -1.09
N THR A 490 -3.03 13.77 -0.06
CA THR A 490 -2.62 15.18 -0.23
C THR A 490 -1.43 15.29 -1.18
N ALA A 491 -0.47 14.38 -1.07
CA ALA A 491 0.72 14.39 -1.93
C ALA A 491 0.38 14.21 -3.42
N ILE A 492 -0.51 13.27 -3.76
CA ILE A 492 -0.92 13.06 -5.17
C ILE A 492 -1.76 14.22 -5.69
N VAL A 493 -2.64 14.80 -4.87
CA VAL A 493 -3.44 15.98 -5.25
C VAL A 493 -2.53 17.16 -5.57
N ASN A 494 -1.58 17.47 -4.68
CA ASN A 494 -0.61 18.54 -4.91
C ASN A 494 0.26 18.29 -6.14
N TRP A 495 0.58 17.03 -6.46
CA TRP A 495 1.35 16.74 -7.66
C TRP A 495 0.52 16.94 -8.94
N VAL A 496 -0.71 16.46 -8.96
CA VAL A 496 -1.62 16.58 -10.11
C VAL A 496 -2.01 18.03 -10.36
N GLU A 497 -2.41 18.76 -9.31
CA GLU A 497 -3.03 20.07 -9.43
C GLU A 497 -2.01 21.21 -9.42
N ASP A 498 -0.92 21.08 -8.64
CA ASP A 498 0.09 22.13 -8.48
C ASP A 498 1.46 21.78 -9.07
N GLY A 499 1.63 20.57 -9.63
CA GLY A 499 2.94 20.11 -10.12
C GLY A 499 3.97 19.83 -9.02
N LYS A 500 3.55 19.75 -7.75
CA LYS A 500 4.44 19.55 -6.60
C LYS A 500 4.64 18.06 -6.29
N ALA A 501 5.68 17.47 -6.88
CA ALA A 501 6.04 16.08 -6.64
C ALA A 501 6.55 15.86 -5.19
N PRO A 502 6.12 14.81 -4.46
CA PRO A 502 6.50 14.61 -3.06
C PRO A 502 7.88 13.96 -2.90
N ASP A 503 8.92 14.72 -2.50
CA ASP A 503 10.27 14.16 -2.25
C ASP A 503 10.30 13.29 -0.99
N ALA A 504 9.47 13.68 -0.02
CA ALA A 504 9.18 12.91 1.17
C ALA A 504 7.74 13.14 1.64
N VAL A 505 7.22 12.22 2.43
CA VAL A 505 5.97 12.39 3.19
C VAL A 505 6.22 12.08 4.64
N VAL A 506 5.83 12.96 5.55
CA VAL A 506 5.99 12.72 6.99
C VAL A 506 5.07 11.59 7.42
N ALA A 507 5.63 10.62 8.11
CA ALA A 507 4.91 9.51 8.72
C ALA A 507 5.02 9.54 10.25
N THR A 508 3.93 9.18 10.91
CA THR A 508 3.82 8.96 12.36
C THR A 508 3.14 7.61 12.62
N GLY A 509 3.00 7.17 13.86
CA GLY A 509 2.28 5.93 14.15
C GLY A 509 2.05 5.68 15.63
N PRO A 510 1.03 4.89 16.00
CA PRO A 510 0.70 4.62 17.40
C PRO A 510 1.76 3.74 18.10
N ALA A 511 2.59 3.00 17.34
CA ALA A 511 3.66 2.18 17.92
C ALA A 511 4.81 3.02 18.51
N PHE A 512 4.96 4.26 18.04
CA PHE A 512 6.00 5.20 18.49
C PHE A 512 5.36 6.57 18.72
N LEU A 513 4.65 6.72 19.84
CA LEU A 513 3.93 7.96 20.16
C LEU A 513 4.86 9.18 20.14
N GLY A 514 4.47 10.21 19.37
CA GLY A 514 5.23 11.44 19.20
C GLY A 514 6.38 11.37 18.19
N ARG A 515 6.75 10.18 17.72
CA ARG A 515 7.79 10.00 16.70
C ARG A 515 7.28 10.36 15.30
N SER A 516 8.13 11.04 14.54
CA SER A 516 7.91 11.31 13.11
C SER A 516 9.15 11.04 12.27
N ARG A 517 8.96 10.53 11.04
CA ARG A 517 10.05 10.32 10.06
C ARG A 517 9.60 10.75 8.67
N PRO A 518 10.49 11.27 7.80
CA PRO A 518 10.17 11.41 6.40
C PRO A 518 10.23 10.05 5.71
N LEU A 519 9.15 9.60 5.07
CA LEU A 519 9.21 8.54 4.08
C LEU A 519 9.78 9.12 2.80
N CYS A 520 11.01 8.75 2.45
CA CYS A 520 11.70 9.26 1.28
C CYS A 520 11.29 8.53 0.00
N ALA A 521 11.23 9.26 -1.11
CA ALA A 521 10.96 8.67 -2.42
C ALA A 521 12.13 7.79 -2.88
N TYR A 522 11.88 6.48 -3.03
CA TYR A 522 12.83 5.48 -3.53
C TYR A 522 13.57 5.99 -4.79
N PRO A 523 14.89 5.77 -4.92
CA PRO A 523 15.74 4.89 -4.11
C PRO A 523 16.31 5.50 -2.82
N GLN A 524 15.89 6.72 -2.46
CA GLN A 524 16.40 7.38 -1.25
C GLN A 524 15.77 6.80 0.02
N HIS A 525 16.46 6.99 1.14
CA HIS A 525 15.96 6.65 2.47
C HIS A 525 16.11 7.80 3.45
N ALA A 526 15.39 7.74 4.57
CA ALA A 526 15.51 8.72 5.64
C ALA A 526 16.83 8.49 6.38
N GLN A 527 17.67 9.51 6.43
CA GLN A 527 18.93 9.48 7.13
C GLN A 527 18.93 10.47 8.28
N TYR A 528 19.30 10.02 9.48
CA TYR A 528 19.56 10.93 10.59
C TYR A 528 20.80 11.79 10.32
N LYS A 529 20.65 13.11 10.51
CA LYS A 529 21.69 14.12 10.27
C LYS A 529 22.82 14.09 11.30
N GLY A 530 22.70 13.30 12.36
CA GLY A 530 23.63 13.30 13.50
C GLY A 530 23.36 14.43 14.52
N GLN A 531 22.37 15.28 14.26
CA GLN A 531 22.01 16.43 15.09
C GLN A 531 20.50 16.68 15.06
N GLY A 532 19.97 17.29 16.12
CA GLY A 532 18.54 17.51 16.33
C GLY A 532 17.90 16.43 17.21
N ASP A 533 16.59 16.52 17.40
CA ASP A 533 15.83 15.50 18.13
C ASP A 533 15.65 14.26 17.23
N PRO A 534 16.17 13.08 17.59
CA PRO A 534 15.96 11.87 16.81
C PRO A 534 14.49 11.46 16.74
N GLU A 535 13.58 11.98 17.55
CA GLU A 535 12.14 11.69 17.43
C GLU A 535 11.43 12.57 16.37
N SER A 536 12.11 13.56 15.81
CA SER A 536 11.56 14.52 14.85
C SER A 536 11.98 14.26 13.41
N ALA A 537 11.03 14.27 12.47
CA ALA A 537 11.29 14.14 11.04
C ALA A 537 12.25 15.21 10.49
N ALA A 538 12.29 16.40 11.11
CA ALA A 538 13.16 17.51 10.69
C ALA A 538 14.65 17.21 10.87
N SER A 539 14.99 16.30 11.78
CA SER A 539 16.36 15.85 12.05
C SER A 539 16.87 14.82 11.02
N PHE A 540 16.05 14.49 10.02
CA PHE A 540 16.38 13.55 8.95
C PHE A 540 16.43 14.26 7.59
N GLU A 541 17.14 13.65 6.64
CA GLU A 541 17.16 14.04 5.23
C GLU A 541 17.01 12.81 4.33
N CYS A 542 16.53 13.02 3.11
CA CYS A 542 16.50 11.96 2.11
C CYS A 542 17.82 11.93 1.35
N ARG A 543 18.51 10.79 1.40
CA ARG A 543 19.79 10.58 0.69
C ARG A 543 19.79 9.36 -0.20
#